data_AF-A0A970Y7L7-F1
#
_entry.id   AF-A0A970Y7L7-F1
#
_cell.length_a   1.000
_cell.length_b   1.000
_cell.length_c   1.000
_cell.angle_alpha   90.00
_cell.angle_beta   90.00
_cell.angle_gamma   90.00
#
_symmetry.space_group_name_H-M   'P 1'
#
loop_
_entity.id
_entity.type
_entity.pdbx_description
1 polymer ?
#
loop_
_entity_poly.entity_id
_entity_poly.type
_entity_poly.pdbx_seq_one_letter_code
_entity_poly.pdbx_strand_id
1 'polypeptide(L)'
;MGSRKIIVIDRDLCDGCGLCTTACDEGALELDHQGKAVLVRDIYCDGMGMCLNVCPTGALTITEREGQAYDVEATRAHVRRTRGEEAVAAVHSGEEEASPPAPSELRQWPVQLHLISPSAPYFQDADLLIAADCTAFTLGSFHSDLLRGRRLVIACPKLDDTTNYVEKLTALIRQNDLRSVTVAIMTVPCCGGMVRMAQQAVEQAGVDIPVKTVVIGLDGTMAAGESDLGGCCPSA
;
A
#
# COMPACT_ATOMS: atom_id res chain seq x y z
N MET A 1 13.20 32.96 5.10
CA MET A 1 11.89 32.46 5.58
C MET A 1 11.02 32.18 4.37
N GLY A 2 10.19 31.14 4.44
CA GLY A 2 9.22 30.78 3.40
C GLY A 2 7.82 30.66 4.01
N SER A 3 6.79 30.77 3.18
CA SER A 3 5.41 30.52 3.61
C SER A 3 5.22 29.03 3.91
N ARG A 4 4.66 28.71 5.08
CA ARG A 4 4.36 27.33 5.47
C ARG A 4 3.13 27.25 6.36
N LYS A 5 2.56 26.06 6.44
CA LYS A 5 1.49 25.72 7.38
C LYS A 5 2.03 25.66 8.79
N ILE A 6 1.40 26.39 9.70
CA ILE A 6 1.81 26.49 11.10
C ILE A 6 0.60 26.75 12.01
N ILE A 7 0.72 26.29 13.24
CA ILE A 7 -0.31 26.46 14.26
C ILE A 7 -0.42 27.92 14.71
N VAL A 8 -1.66 28.41 14.75
CA VAL A 8 -2.05 29.69 15.32
C VAL A 8 -3.04 29.44 16.45
N ILE A 9 -2.83 30.15 17.56
CA ILE A 9 -3.65 30.05 18.77
C ILE A 9 -4.48 31.32 18.91
N ASP A 10 -5.80 31.16 18.94
CA ASP A 10 -6.74 32.18 19.39
C ASP A 10 -6.72 32.24 20.93
N ARG A 11 -6.20 33.34 21.47
CA ARG A 11 -6.02 33.50 22.93
C ARG A 11 -7.33 33.75 23.67
N ASP A 12 -8.35 34.27 23.00
CA ASP A 12 -9.64 34.56 23.59
C ASP A 12 -10.46 33.28 23.76
N LEU A 13 -10.32 32.34 22.81
CA LEU A 13 -10.93 31.01 22.88
C LEU A 13 -10.14 30.01 23.73
N CYS A 14 -8.83 30.18 23.88
CA CYS A 14 -8.02 29.26 24.68
C CYS A 14 -8.42 29.37 26.15
N ASP A 15 -8.84 28.28 26.80
CA ASP A 15 -9.19 28.26 28.22
C ASP A 15 -8.03 27.89 29.15
N GLY A 16 -6.90 27.45 28.57
CA GLY A 16 -5.70 27.07 29.31
C GLY A 16 -5.65 25.63 29.80
N CYS A 17 -6.52 24.74 29.29
CA CYS A 17 -6.58 23.33 29.73
C CYS A 17 -5.30 22.51 29.48
N GLY A 18 -4.41 22.94 28.58
CA GLY A 18 -3.10 22.30 28.35
C GLY A 18 -3.12 20.99 27.55
N LEU A 19 -4.27 20.49 27.10
CA LEU A 19 -4.34 19.22 26.34
C LEU A 19 -3.46 19.21 25.08
N CYS A 20 -3.38 20.36 24.39
CA CYS A 20 -2.54 20.53 23.21
C CYS A 20 -1.04 20.39 23.47
N THR A 21 -0.55 20.68 24.68
CA THR A 21 0.87 20.53 25.01
C THR A 21 1.24 19.06 25.14
N THR A 22 0.33 18.24 25.69
CA THR A 22 0.53 16.80 25.84
C THR A 22 0.39 16.06 24.51
N ALA A 23 -0.51 16.52 23.64
CA ALA A 23 -0.77 15.89 22.34
C ALA A 23 0.25 16.23 21.24
N CYS A 24 1.15 17.20 21.47
CA CYS A 24 2.17 17.60 20.50
C CYS A 24 3.48 16.88 20.83
N ASP A 25 3.81 15.82 20.10
CA ASP A 25 5.02 15.02 20.32
C ASP A 25 6.31 15.82 20.05
N GLU A 26 6.22 16.86 19.20
CA GLU A 26 7.31 17.78 18.86
C GLU A 26 7.65 18.73 20.02
N GLY A 27 6.80 18.83 21.04
CA GLY A 27 6.97 19.80 22.11
C GLY A 27 6.85 21.26 21.67
N ALA A 28 6.16 21.52 20.56
CA ALA A 28 6.04 22.86 19.98
C ALA A 28 5.12 23.80 20.78
N LEU A 29 4.26 23.26 21.64
CA LEU A 29 3.26 24.01 22.42
C LEU A 29 3.53 23.92 23.93
N GLU A 30 3.48 25.07 24.59
CA GLU A 30 3.58 25.21 26.04
C GLU A 30 2.48 26.15 26.57
N LEU A 31 2.26 26.17 27.89
CA LEU A 31 1.43 27.19 28.53
C LEU A 31 2.33 28.34 29.00
N ASP A 32 1.94 29.57 28.67
CA ASP A 32 2.63 30.76 29.16
C ASP A 32 2.27 31.10 30.62
N HIS A 33 2.85 32.19 31.13
CA HIS A 33 2.60 32.68 32.49
C HIS A 33 1.14 33.09 32.77
N GLN A 34 0.32 33.28 31.73
CA GLN A 34 -1.12 33.55 31.83
C GLN A 34 -1.95 32.25 31.74
N GLY A 35 -1.28 31.10 31.64
CA GLY A 35 -1.92 29.79 31.46
C GLY A 35 -2.48 29.58 30.06
N LYS A 36 -2.11 30.38 29.05
CA LYS A 36 -2.60 30.23 27.67
C LYS A 36 -1.59 29.46 26.82
N ALA A 37 -2.09 28.66 25.88
CA ALA A 37 -1.24 27.94 24.94
C ALA A 37 -0.47 28.92 24.05
N VAL A 38 0.82 28.65 23.85
CA VAL A 38 1.72 29.42 22.99
C VAL A 38 2.59 28.48 22.17
N LEU A 39 2.94 28.92 20.96
CA LEU A 39 3.93 28.25 20.14
C LEU A 39 5.32 28.66 20.60
N VAL A 40 6.13 27.70 21.04
CA VAL A 40 7.46 27.95 21.59
C VAL A 40 8.36 28.56 20.51
N ARG A 41 8.47 27.89 19.37
CA ARG A 41 9.16 28.37 18.16
C ARG A 41 8.60 27.69 16.91
N ASP A 42 8.58 28.43 15.81
CA ASP A 42 8.17 27.90 14.49
C ASP A 42 8.97 26.66 14.06
N ILE A 43 10.26 26.60 14.41
CA ILE A 43 11.15 25.48 14.05
C ILE A 43 10.75 24.16 14.70
N TYR A 44 9.93 24.18 15.76
CA TYR A 44 9.44 22.97 16.44
C TYR A 44 8.07 22.54 15.93
N CYS A 45 7.32 23.44 15.29
CA CYS A 45 6.04 23.09 14.71
C CYS A 45 6.27 22.43 13.36
N ASP A 46 5.84 21.18 13.20
CA ASP A 46 5.84 20.48 11.91
C ASP A 46 4.66 20.92 11.01
N GLY A 47 3.56 21.37 11.63
CA GLY A 47 2.35 21.80 10.97
C GLY A 47 1.35 20.68 10.70
N MET A 48 1.51 19.49 11.32
CA MET A 48 0.61 18.35 11.15
C MET A 48 -0.78 18.59 11.77
N GLY A 49 -0.82 19.27 12.93
CA GLY A 49 -2.07 19.70 13.54
C GLY A 49 -2.76 18.70 14.46
N MET A 50 -2.04 17.74 15.03
CA MET A 50 -2.60 16.83 16.03
C MET A 50 -3.27 17.57 17.21
N CYS A 51 -2.72 18.74 17.58
CA CYS A 51 -3.26 19.59 18.63
C CYS A 51 -4.67 20.16 18.35
N LEU A 52 -5.11 20.24 17.09
CA LEU A 52 -6.45 20.72 16.73
C LEU A 52 -7.53 19.75 17.27
N ASN A 53 -7.28 18.45 17.20
CA ASN A 53 -8.26 17.41 17.56
C ASN A 53 -8.51 17.32 19.07
N VAL A 54 -7.56 17.79 19.89
CA VAL A 54 -7.66 17.73 21.36
C VAL A 54 -8.11 19.05 21.98
N CYS A 55 -8.29 20.10 21.17
CA CYS A 55 -8.68 21.41 21.68
C CYS A 55 -10.21 21.50 21.87
N PRO A 56 -10.72 21.53 23.11
CA PRO A 56 -12.16 21.51 23.35
C PRO A 56 -12.85 22.82 22.95
N THR A 57 -12.11 23.93 22.90
CA THR A 57 -12.66 25.26 22.57
C THR A 57 -12.46 25.65 21.10
N GLY A 58 -11.73 24.85 20.32
CA GLY A 58 -11.39 25.18 18.93
C GLY A 58 -10.40 26.34 18.78
N ALA A 59 -9.62 26.66 19.81
CA ALA A 59 -8.68 27.78 19.81
C ALA A 59 -7.47 27.61 18.88
N LEU A 60 -7.20 26.40 18.37
CA LEU A 60 -6.04 26.09 17.54
C LEU A 60 -6.47 25.94 16.07
N THR A 61 -5.74 26.60 15.16
CA THR A 61 -5.94 26.50 13.71
C THR A 61 -4.62 26.37 12.98
N ILE A 62 -4.64 25.87 11.74
CA ILE A 62 -3.48 25.89 10.86
C ILE A 62 -3.65 27.03 9.86
N THR A 63 -2.64 27.88 9.73
CA THR A 63 -2.61 28.96 8.73
C THR A 63 -1.33 28.89 7.92
N GLU A 64 -1.38 29.40 6.69
CA GLU A 64 -0.18 29.65 5.90
C GLU A 64 0.34 31.05 6.20
N ARG A 65 1.55 31.13 6.78
CA ARG A 65 2.25 32.40 7.04
C ARG A 65 3.75 32.21 6.88
N GLU A 66 4.47 33.33 6.77
CA GLU A 66 5.93 33.30 6.82
C GLU A 66 6.41 32.79 8.18
N GLY A 67 7.30 31.79 8.15
CA GLY A 67 7.86 31.19 9.36
C GLY A 67 9.20 30.53 9.10
N GLN A 68 9.85 30.09 10.17
CA GLN A 68 11.06 29.28 10.07
C GLN A 68 10.68 27.84 9.67
N ALA A 69 11.55 27.19 8.89
CA ALA A 69 11.35 25.80 8.50
C ALA A 69 11.41 24.89 9.75
N TYR A 70 10.68 23.77 9.70
CA TYR A 70 10.72 22.78 10.75
C TYR A 70 12.12 22.16 10.79
N ASP A 71 12.68 22.09 11.99
CA ASP A 71 14.02 21.56 12.22
C ASP A 71 13.90 20.36 13.14
N VAL A 72 13.90 19.17 12.54
CA VAL A 72 13.73 17.88 13.23
C VAL A 72 14.80 17.69 14.30
N GLU A 73 16.05 18.03 14.00
CA GLU A 73 17.16 17.81 14.92
C GLU A 73 17.09 18.77 16.10
N ALA A 74 16.76 20.04 15.86
CA ALA A 74 16.48 20.99 16.93
C ALA A 74 15.26 20.58 17.77
N THR A 75 14.24 20.00 17.13
CA THR A 75 13.02 19.51 17.80
C THR A 75 13.32 18.30 18.68
N ARG A 76 14.04 17.30 18.17
CA ARG A 76 14.51 16.15 18.96
C ARG A 76 15.36 16.58 20.15
N ALA A 77 16.28 17.52 19.95
CA ALA A 77 17.09 18.08 21.04
C ALA A 77 16.23 18.83 22.07
N HIS A 78 15.19 19.56 21.62
CA HIS A 78 14.24 20.21 22.50
C HIS A 78 13.47 19.19 23.33
N VAL A 79 12.84 18.20 22.70
CA VAL A 79 12.05 17.14 23.34
C VAL A 79 12.90 16.33 24.30
N ARG A 80 14.12 15.95 23.92
CA ARG A 80 15.08 15.27 24.82
C ARG A 80 15.29 16.06 26.12
N ARG A 81 15.46 17.38 26.01
CA ARG A 81 15.73 18.26 27.15
C ARG A 81 14.48 18.51 28.01
N THR A 82 13.30 18.60 27.42
CA THR A 82 12.06 18.98 28.14
C THR A 82 11.21 17.79 28.57
N ARG A 83 11.31 16.65 27.90
CA ARG A 83 10.46 15.47 28.09
C ARG A 83 11.23 14.15 28.25
N GLY A 84 12.55 14.16 28.07
CA GLY A 84 13.43 12.98 28.25
C GLY A 84 13.71 12.21 26.96
N GLU A 85 14.64 11.26 27.01
CA GLU A 85 15.11 10.50 25.85
C GLU A 85 14.01 9.65 25.22
N GLU A 86 13.13 9.05 26.02
CA GLU A 86 12.06 8.17 25.54
C GLU A 86 11.07 8.90 24.62
N ALA A 87 10.79 10.17 24.90
CA ALA A 87 9.87 10.99 24.11
C ALA A 87 10.43 11.34 22.71
N VAL A 88 11.74 11.25 22.50
CA VAL A 88 12.38 11.60 21.22
C VAL A 88 11.91 10.70 20.08
N ALA A 89 11.56 9.45 20.38
CA ALA A 89 11.10 8.48 19.38
C ALA A 89 9.75 8.85 18.74
N ALA A 90 8.94 9.69 19.40
CA ALA A 90 7.65 10.14 18.91
C ALA A 90 7.74 11.38 17.99
N VAL A 91 8.90 12.06 17.92
CA VAL A 91 9.07 13.27 17.12
C VAL A 91 9.04 12.95 15.62
N HIS A 92 8.12 13.59 14.90
CA HIS A 92 7.97 13.39 13.46
C HIS A 92 9.20 13.92 12.68
N SER A 93 9.67 13.16 11.69
CA SER A 93 10.82 13.57 10.84
C SER A 93 10.47 14.65 9.81
N GLY A 94 9.21 15.10 9.74
CA GLY A 94 8.77 16.13 8.78
C GLY A 94 8.81 15.69 7.31
N GLU A 95 9.16 14.43 7.05
CA GLU A 95 9.12 13.80 5.74
C GLU A 95 7.88 12.90 5.72
N GLU A 96 6.85 13.26 4.94
CA GLU A 96 6.18 12.20 4.18
C GLU A 96 7.29 11.64 3.29
N GLU A 97 7.97 10.58 3.75
CA GLU A 97 8.87 9.83 2.89
C GLU A 97 8.00 9.27 1.78
N ALA A 98 7.91 10.01 0.67
CA ALA A 98 7.63 9.43 -0.62
C ALA A 98 8.75 8.39 -0.83
N SER A 99 8.46 7.15 -0.45
CA SER A 99 9.35 6.03 -0.68
C SER A 99 9.82 6.10 -2.13
N PRO A 100 11.13 5.98 -2.40
CA PRO A 100 11.62 6.03 -3.77
C PRO A 100 10.81 5.04 -4.61
N PRO A 101 10.41 5.43 -5.84
CA PRO A 101 9.55 4.59 -6.66
C PRO A 101 10.15 3.19 -6.75
N ALA A 102 9.37 2.19 -6.32
CA ALA A 102 9.82 0.82 -6.27
C ALA A 102 10.23 0.36 -7.69
N PRO A 103 11.39 -0.29 -7.86
CA PRO A 103 11.79 -0.80 -9.16
C PRO A 103 10.78 -1.82 -9.66
N SER A 104 10.48 -1.78 -10.96
CA SER A 104 9.58 -2.75 -11.57
C SER A 104 10.14 -4.18 -11.46
N GLU A 105 9.33 -5.08 -10.95
CA GLU A 105 9.59 -6.52 -10.92
C GLU A 105 9.25 -7.25 -12.23
N LEU A 106 8.70 -6.56 -13.23
CA LEU A 106 8.40 -7.17 -14.53
C LEU A 106 9.70 -7.52 -15.28
N ARG A 107 9.76 -8.71 -15.87
CA ARG A 107 10.96 -9.21 -16.58
C ARG A 107 10.69 -9.62 -18.03
N GLN A 108 9.46 -9.48 -18.51
CA GLN A 108 9.06 -9.90 -19.84
C GLN A 108 7.92 -9.02 -20.40
N TRP A 109 7.80 -9.00 -21.72
CA TRP A 109 6.73 -8.34 -22.47
C TRP A 109 6.48 -9.11 -23.79
N PRO A 110 5.24 -9.16 -24.32
CA PRO A 110 3.98 -8.67 -23.75
C PRO A 110 3.51 -9.49 -22.55
N VAL A 111 2.51 -9.00 -21.82
CA VAL A 111 1.94 -9.68 -20.63
C VAL A 111 0.54 -10.23 -20.84
N GLN A 112 -0.19 -9.77 -21.84
CA GLN A 112 -1.57 -10.19 -22.10
C GLN A 112 -1.61 -11.61 -22.67
N LEU A 113 -2.39 -12.52 -22.09
CA LEU A 113 -2.50 -13.92 -22.51
C LEU A 113 -2.87 -14.03 -23.99
N HIS A 114 -3.68 -13.11 -24.51
CA HIS A 114 -3.99 -13.05 -25.94
C HIS A 114 -2.73 -12.86 -26.82
N LEU A 115 -1.76 -12.07 -26.36
CA LEU A 115 -0.58 -11.65 -27.14
C LEU A 115 0.68 -12.50 -26.89
N ILE A 116 0.81 -13.14 -25.74
CA ILE A 116 2.03 -13.91 -25.43
C ILE A 116 2.22 -15.10 -26.38
N SER A 117 3.46 -15.46 -26.67
CA SER A 117 3.78 -16.74 -27.29
C SER A 117 4.06 -17.78 -26.21
N PRO A 118 3.39 -18.95 -26.21
CA PRO A 118 3.68 -20.05 -25.29
C PRO A 118 5.15 -20.51 -25.34
N SER A 119 5.81 -20.39 -26.47
CA SER A 119 7.20 -20.81 -26.69
C SER A 119 8.25 -19.74 -26.35
N ALA A 120 7.86 -18.63 -25.72
CA ALA A 120 8.79 -17.55 -25.42
C ALA A 120 9.81 -17.97 -24.34
N PRO A 121 11.12 -17.75 -24.55
CA PRO A 121 12.17 -18.35 -23.73
C PRO A 121 12.20 -17.88 -22.27
N TYR A 122 11.58 -16.74 -21.96
CA TYR A 122 11.50 -16.23 -20.59
C TYR A 122 10.57 -17.02 -19.68
N PHE A 123 9.75 -17.94 -20.23
CA PHE A 123 8.91 -18.85 -19.45
C PHE A 123 9.63 -20.12 -19.01
N GLN A 124 10.76 -20.49 -19.63
CA GLN A 124 11.52 -21.68 -19.26
C GLN A 124 11.93 -21.64 -17.78
N ASP A 125 11.67 -22.73 -17.07
CA ASP A 125 11.94 -22.90 -15.64
C ASP A 125 11.37 -21.74 -14.81
N ALA A 126 10.20 -21.19 -15.15
CA ALA A 126 9.64 -20.03 -14.45
C ALA A 126 8.61 -20.43 -13.37
N ASP A 127 8.43 -19.54 -12.39
CA ASP A 127 7.20 -19.46 -11.62
C ASP A 127 6.20 -18.58 -12.41
N LEU A 128 5.03 -19.11 -12.73
CA LEU A 128 4.01 -18.40 -13.50
C LEU A 128 3.03 -17.69 -12.58
N LEU A 129 2.74 -16.43 -12.87
CA LEU A 129 1.65 -15.66 -12.28
C LEU A 129 0.62 -15.37 -13.37
N ILE A 130 -0.58 -15.93 -13.22
CA ILE A 130 -1.77 -15.60 -14.02
C ILE A 130 -2.60 -14.61 -13.21
N ALA A 131 -2.66 -13.36 -13.62
CA ALA A 131 -3.30 -12.29 -12.86
C ALA A 131 -4.50 -11.69 -13.60
N ALA A 132 -5.58 -11.41 -12.85
CA ALA A 132 -6.70 -10.65 -13.38
C ALA A 132 -6.32 -9.17 -13.57
N ASP A 133 -6.85 -8.51 -14.60
CA ASP A 133 -6.56 -7.10 -14.90
C ASP A 133 -6.60 -6.18 -13.68
N CYS A 134 -7.64 -6.30 -12.85
CA CYS A 134 -7.84 -5.42 -11.70
C CYS A 134 -6.83 -5.64 -10.57
N THR A 135 -6.17 -6.80 -10.49
CA THR A 135 -5.36 -7.18 -9.33
C THR A 135 -4.18 -6.24 -9.08
N ALA A 136 -3.49 -5.82 -10.13
CA ALA A 136 -2.36 -4.89 -10.04
C ALA A 136 -2.78 -3.45 -9.72
N PHE A 137 -4.01 -3.08 -10.04
CA PHE A 137 -4.55 -1.75 -9.73
C PHE A 137 -5.18 -1.70 -8.33
N THR A 138 -5.61 -2.83 -7.79
CA THR A 138 -6.19 -2.91 -6.44
C THR A 138 -5.13 -3.19 -5.37
N LEU A 139 -4.17 -4.08 -5.63
CA LEU A 139 -3.08 -4.38 -4.70
C LEU A 139 -1.88 -3.46 -4.98
N GLY A 140 -1.71 -2.40 -4.17
CA GLY A 140 -0.60 -1.44 -4.36
C GLY A 140 0.80 -2.09 -4.33
N SER A 141 0.97 -3.16 -3.56
CA SER A 141 2.21 -3.94 -3.44
C SER A 141 2.32 -5.08 -4.48
N PHE A 142 1.52 -5.09 -5.55
CA PHE A 142 1.47 -6.19 -6.52
C PHE A 142 2.85 -6.61 -7.04
N HIS A 143 3.72 -5.64 -7.34
CA HIS A 143 5.06 -5.93 -7.84
C HIS A 143 5.90 -6.69 -6.80
N SER A 144 5.96 -6.19 -5.55
CA SER A 144 6.78 -6.79 -4.50
C SER A 144 6.23 -8.13 -4.01
N ASP A 145 4.92 -8.24 -3.87
CA ASP A 145 4.27 -9.36 -3.18
C ASP A 145 3.94 -10.50 -4.13
N LEU A 146 3.53 -10.18 -5.38
CA LEU A 146 3.07 -11.16 -6.36
C LEU A 146 3.98 -11.28 -7.58
N LEU A 147 4.51 -10.19 -8.14
CA LEU A 147 5.26 -10.29 -9.39
C LEU A 147 6.72 -10.71 -9.21
N ARG A 148 7.36 -10.33 -8.09
CA ARG A 148 8.79 -10.60 -7.83
C ARG A 148 9.13 -12.07 -8.06
N GLY A 149 10.09 -12.30 -8.97
CA GLY A 149 10.60 -13.64 -9.32
C GLY A 149 9.71 -14.45 -10.26
N ARG A 150 8.52 -13.95 -10.64
CA ARG A 150 7.55 -14.68 -11.47
C ARG A 150 7.50 -14.14 -12.91
N ARG A 151 6.87 -14.89 -13.81
CA ARG A 151 6.49 -14.45 -15.16
C ARG A 151 5.00 -14.21 -15.19
N LEU A 152 4.63 -13.03 -15.66
CA LEU A 152 3.26 -12.55 -15.66
C LEU A 152 2.54 -12.89 -16.97
N VAL A 153 1.33 -13.39 -16.78
CA VAL A 153 0.29 -13.52 -17.78
C VAL A 153 -0.94 -12.82 -17.23
N ILE A 154 -1.51 -11.89 -17.99
CA ILE A 154 -2.74 -11.18 -17.65
C ILE A 154 -3.89 -11.75 -18.47
N ALA A 155 -5.03 -11.99 -17.82
CA ALA A 155 -6.27 -12.42 -18.47
C ALA A 155 -7.48 -11.89 -17.70
N CYS A 156 -8.59 -11.67 -18.38
CA CYS A 156 -9.85 -11.26 -17.77
C CYS A 156 -11.04 -11.96 -18.47
N PRO A 157 -11.67 -12.97 -17.84
CA PRO A 157 -12.78 -13.70 -18.46
C PRO A 157 -14.00 -12.85 -18.83
N LYS A 158 -14.08 -11.64 -18.27
CA LYS A 158 -15.16 -10.69 -18.55
C LYS A 158 -14.90 -9.83 -19.78
N LEU A 159 -13.62 -9.59 -20.11
CA LEU A 159 -13.21 -8.66 -21.18
C LEU A 159 -12.63 -9.41 -22.38
N ASP A 160 -12.00 -10.56 -22.15
CA ASP A 160 -11.32 -11.33 -23.18
C ASP A 160 -12.24 -12.33 -23.88
N ASP A 161 -11.92 -12.62 -25.16
CA ASP A 161 -12.33 -13.89 -25.78
C ASP A 161 -11.45 -15.03 -25.26
N THR A 162 -12.04 -15.83 -24.39
CA THR A 162 -11.36 -16.92 -23.66
C THR A 162 -11.39 -18.26 -24.37
N THR A 163 -11.98 -18.34 -25.57
CA THR A 163 -12.24 -19.61 -26.27
C THR A 163 -11.03 -20.53 -26.39
N ASN A 164 -9.81 -19.97 -26.54
CA ASN A 164 -8.57 -20.73 -26.73
C ASN A 164 -7.60 -20.63 -25.54
N TYR A 165 -8.03 -20.10 -24.39
CA TYR A 165 -7.12 -19.77 -23.29
C TYR A 165 -6.61 -21.02 -22.58
N VAL A 166 -7.44 -22.05 -22.43
CA VAL A 166 -7.02 -23.31 -21.83
C VAL A 166 -5.95 -23.96 -22.71
N GLU A 167 -6.17 -24.10 -24.01
CA GLU A 167 -5.21 -24.70 -24.93
C GLU A 167 -3.88 -23.95 -24.95
N LYS A 168 -3.95 -22.61 -24.90
CA LYS A 168 -2.76 -21.75 -24.89
C LYS A 168 -1.98 -21.88 -23.58
N LEU A 169 -2.66 -21.91 -22.44
CA LEU A 169 -2.04 -22.16 -21.14
C LEU A 169 -1.44 -23.57 -21.08
N THR A 170 -2.16 -24.58 -21.56
CA THR A 170 -1.68 -25.97 -21.66
C THR A 170 -0.38 -26.04 -22.47
N ALA A 171 -0.33 -25.37 -23.62
CA ALA A 171 0.87 -25.29 -24.45
C ALA A 171 2.02 -24.60 -23.72
N LEU A 172 1.76 -23.50 -23.01
CA LEU A 172 2.76 -22.76 -22.24
C LEU A 172 3.31 -23.64 -21.11
N ILE A 173 2.45 -24.29 -20.34
CA ILE A 173 2.87 -25.15 -19.23
C ILE A 173 3.72 -26.32 -19.74
N ARG A 174 3.27 -27.01 -20.80
CA ARG A 174 3.95 -28.21 -21.32
C ARG A 174 5.32 -27.91 -21.95
N GLN A 175 5.54 -26.70 -22.46
CA GLN A 175 6.75 -26.36 -23.24
C GLN A 175 7.90 -25.79 -22.40
N ASN A 176 7.67 -25.44 -21.13
CA ASN A 176 8.57 -24.55 -20.39
C ASN A 176 9.02 -25.05 -19.00
N ASP A 177 8.72 -26.29 -18.61
CA ASP A 177 9.13 -26.86 -17.32
C ASP A 177 8.85 -25.94 -16.11
N LEU A 178 7.64 -25.38 -16.05
CA LEU A 178 7.27 -24.41 -15.00
C LEU A 178 7.43 -25.00 -13.60
N ARG A 179 7.91 -24.20 -12.65
CA ARG A 179 8.04 -24.62 -11.24
C ARG A 179 6.73 -24.54 -10.47
N SER A 180 5.90 -23.54 -10.77
CA SER A 180 4.62 -23.31 -10.10
C SER A 180 3.70 -22.44 -10.94
N VAL A 181 2.39 -22.52 -10.64
CA VAL A 181 1.38 -21.61 -11.16
C VAL A 181 0.69 -20.92 -9.99
N THR A 182 0.68 -19.59 -9.99
CA THR A 182 -0.11 -18.77 -9.06
C THR A 182 -1.18 -18.04 -9.86
N VAL A 183 -2.44 -18.12 -9.43
CA VAL A 183 -3.57 -17.41 -10.02
C VAL A 183 -4.03 -16.32 -9.06
N ALA A 184 -3.82 -15.05 -9.44
CA ALA A 184 -4.29 -13.91 -8.69
C ALA A 184 -5.64 -13.45 -9.22
N ILE A 185 -6.66 -13.49 -8.38
CA ILE A 185 -8.04 -13.12 -8.69
C ILE A 185 -8.56 -12.06 -7.74
N MET A 186 -9.60 -11.33 -8.15
CA MET A 186 -10.39 -10.50 -7.26
C MET A 186 -11.47 -11.33 -6.55
N THR A 187 -12.03 -10.85 -5.45
CA THR A 187 -13.20 -11.45 -4.77
C THR A 187 -14.49 -11.43 -5.59
N VAL A 188 -14.51 -10.75 -6.74
CA VAL A 188 -15.69 -10.64 -7.62
C VAL A 188 -15.91 -11.91 -8.45
N PRO A 189 -17.18 -12.25 -8.77
CA PRO A 189 -17.51 -13.54 -9.39
C PRO A 189 -16.95 -13.73 -10.80
N CYS A 190 -16.62 -12.65 -11.52
CA CYS A 190 -16.10 -12.75 -12.88
C CYS A 190 -14.71 -13.39 -12.96
N CYS A 191 -13.92 -13.41 -11.88
CA CYS A 191 -12.57 -13.97 -11.89
C CYS A 191 -12.54 -15.51 -11.70
N GLY A 192 -13.62 -16.12 -11.22
CA GLY A 192 -13.64 -17.56 -10.91
C GLY A 192 -13.37 -18.47 -12.13
N GLY A 193 -13.64 -17.99 -13.34
CA GLY A 193 -13.31 -18.70 -14.58
C GLY A 193 -11.80 -18.91 -14.77
N MET A 194 -10.95 -18.00 -14.30
CA MET A 194 -9.49 -18.12 -14.49
C MET A 194 -8.87 -19.26 -13.69
N VAL A 195 -9.33 -19.46 -12.45
CA VAL A 195 -8.82 -20.55 -11.60
C VAL A 195 -9.10 -21.89 -12.28
N ARG A 196 -10.33 -22.07 -12.79
CA ARG A 196 -10.70 -23.29 -13.54
C ARG A 196 -9.87 -23.46 -14.81
N MET A 197 -9.68 -22.40 -15.60
CA MET A 197 -8.85 -22.47 -16.82
C MET A 197 -7.40 -22.87 -16.50
N ALA A 198 -6.81 -22.32 -15.44
CA ALA A 198 -5.45 -22.65 -15.02
C ALA A 198 -5.33 -24.10 -14.52
N GLN A 199 -6.27 -24.55 -13.68
CA GLN A 199 -6.31 -25.93 -13.20
C GLN A 199 -6.48 -26.93 -14.34
N GLN A 200 -7.43 -26.67 -15.25
CA GLN A 200 -7.66 -27.50 -16.43
C GLN A 200 -6.44 -27.53 -17.35
N ALA A 201 -5.73 -26.40 -17.51
CA ALA A 201 -4.54 -26.35 -18.33
C ALA A 201 -3.37 -27.17 -17.75
N VAL A 202 -3.19 -27.17 -16.42
CA VAL A 202 -2.19 -28.01 -15.74
C VAL A 202 -2.55 -29.50 -15.87
N GLU A 203 -3.82 -29.84 -15.64
CA GLU A 203 -4.32 -31.22 -15.83
C GLU A 203 -4.09 -31.72 -17.26
N GLN A 204 -4.46 -30.90 -18.27
CA GLN A 204 -4.26 -31.24 -19.68
C GLN A 204 -2.78 -31.26 -20.08
N ALA A 205 -1.93 -30.46 -19.45
CA ALA A 205 -0.49 -30.49 -19.70
C ALA A 205 0.13 -31.81 -19.23
N GLY A 206 -0.50 -32.48 -18.25
CA GLY A 206 -0.04 -33.76 -17.71
C GLY A 206 1.20 -33.63 -16.82
N VAL A 207 1.34 -32.47 -16.16
CA VAL A 207 2.47 -32.15 -15.28
C VAL A 207 2.01 -32.04 -13.83
N ASP A 208 2.91 -32.38 -12.90
CA ASP A 208 2.67 -32.26 -11.46
C ASP A 208 3.36 -31.00 -10.92
N ILE A 209 2.65 -29.88 -10.96
CA ILE A 209 3.11 -28.59 -10.44
C ILE A 209 2.04 -27.96 -9.53
N PRO A 210 2.44 -27.24 -8.47
CA PRO A 210 1.49 -26.62 -7.57
C PRO A 210 0.74 -25.48 -8.26
N VAL A 211 -0.59 -25.46 -8.08
CA VAL A 211 -1.48 -24.36 -8.51
C VAL A 211 -2.04 -23.66 -7.27
N LYS A 212 -1.53 -22.45 -7.00
CA LYS A 212 -1.97 -21.63 -5.87
C LYS A 212 -2.95 -20.55 -6.32
N THR A 213 -4.03 -20.35 -5.57
CA THR A 213 -4.92 -19.20 -5.78
C THR A 213 -4.64 -18.12 -4.74
N VAL A 214 -4.56 -16.86 -5.18
CA VAL A 214 -4.50 -15.67 -4.33
C VAL A 214 -5.73 -14.82 -4.63
N VAL A 215 -6.49 -14.48 -3.59
CA VAL A 215 -7.72 -13.69 -3.71
C VAL A 215 -7.49 -12.30 -3.13
N ILE A 216 -7.73 -11.27 -3.94
CA ILE A 216 -7.57 -9.85 -3.57
C ILE A 216 -8.95 -9.23 -3.35
N GLY A 217 -9.15 -8.64 -2.18
CA GLY A 217 -10.35 -7.90 -1.80
C GLY A 217 -10.49 -6.59 -2.55
N LEU A 218 -11.71 -6.04 -2.56
CA LEU A 218 -11.98 -4.71 -3.14
C LEU A 218 -11.26 -3.58 -2.38
N ASP A 219 -10.84 -3.85 -1.15
CA ASP A 219 -10.09 -2.95 -0.27
C ASP A 219 -8.56 -3.04 -0.46
N GLY A 220 -8.09 -3.87 -1.40
CA GLY A 220 -6.65 -4.04 -1.65
C GLY A 220 -5.96 -5.03 -0.72
N THR A 221 -6.69 -5.74 0.15
CA THR A 221 -6.12 -6.76 1.02
C THR A 221 -6.07 -8.13 0.33
N MET A 222 -5.05 -8.94 0.63
CA MET A 222 -5.01 -10.34 0.21
C MET A 222 -5.69 -11.21 1.26
N ALA A 223 -6.62 -12.07 0.86
CA ALA A 223 -7.24 -13.03 1.75
C ALA A 223 -6.18 -14.04 2.25
N ALA A 224 -6.14 -14.26 3.57
CA ALA A 224 -5.27 -15.26 4.17
C ALA A 224 -5.83 -16.66 3.93
N GLY A 225 -5.13 -17.47 3.13
CA GLY A 225 -5.36 -18.91 3.03
C GLY A 225 -5.62 -19.43 1.62
N GLU A 226 -4.94 -20.53 1.29
CA GLU A 226 -5.22 -21.39 0.15
C GLU A 226 -6.67 -21.85 0.19
N SER A 227 -7.51 -21.25 -0.63
CA SER A 227 -8.83 -21.81 -0.90
C SER A 227 -8.70 -22.80 -2.05
N ASP A 228 -8.70 -24.09 -1.72
CA ASP A 228 -9.27 -25.12 -2.58
C ASP A 228 -10.71 -24.69 -2.91
N LEU A 229 -10.87 -23.88 -3.96
CA LEU A 229 -12.18 -23.56 -4.53
C LEU A 229 -12.67 -24.74 -5.38
N GLY A 230 -12.67 -25.93 -4.77
CA GLY A 230 -13.37 -27.12 -5.19
C GLY A 230 -14.69 -27.24 -4.43
N GLY A 231 -15.57 -26.26 -4.58
CA GLY A 231 -16.86 -26.26 -3.89
C GLY A 231 -17.81 -25.27 -4.51
N CYS A 232 -18.79 -25.78 -5.27
CA CYS A 232 -19.93 -25.03 -5.80
C CYS A 232 -20.48 -24.02 -4.78
N CYS A 233 -20.64 -22.75 -5.19
CA CYS A 233 -21.59 -21.86 -4.54
C CYS A 233 -22.99 -22.50 -4.60
N PRO A 234 -23.74 -22.61 -3.49
CA PRO A 234 -25.15 -22.91 -3.56
C PRO A 234 -25.88 -21.70 -4.14
N SER A 235 -26.69 -21.97 -5.16
CA SER A 235 -27.61 -21.02 -5.78
C SER A 235 -28.56 -20.45 -4.72
N ALA A 236 -28.66 -19.12 -4.65
CA ALA A 236 -29.77 -18.40 -4.05
C ALA A 236 -30.41 -17.53 -5.13
#